data_AF-A0A0D2EEK7-F1
#
_entry.id   AF-A0A0D2EEK7-F1
#
_cell.length_a   1.000
_cell.length_b   1.000
_cell.length_c   1.000
_cell.angle_alpha   90.00
_cell.angle_beta   90.00
_cell.angle_gamma   90.00
#
_symmetry.space_group_name_H-M   'P 1'
#
loop_
_entity.id
_entity.type
_entity.pdbx_description
1 polymer ?
#
loop_
_entity_poly.entity_id
_entity_poly.type
_entity_poly.pdbx_seq_one_letter_code
_entity_poly.pdbx_strand_id
1 'polypeptide(L)'
;MLGIEGLNDASFQGDTRWARTAKWTGYGPWVVLVIGILSMIEIAFGAVWISSLKTELNFAQVIQPLIVPGLSFFNAIPSLHLHVLARVNPPRLALWFSTTMSVLMFISSIFFLGACVGNNGHGPVQRNECPSGTGGNQTVWDVMVALQFVSAVLYAIMSAMAWRVKRALEAKDERIAAGLEMVSQEEKERRESEARERWRHLQAG
;
A
#
# COMPACT_ATOMS: atom_id res chain seq x y z
N MET A 1 13.69 28.99 12.85
CA MET A 1 12.30 28.47 12.75
C MET A 1 11.86 28.63 11.31
N LEU A 2 11.84 27.53 10.54
CA LEU A 2 11.48 27.54 9.12
C LEU A 2 9.96 27.56 8.99
N GLY A 3 9.42 28.68 8.50
CA GLY A 3 7.99 28.91 8.29
C GLY A 3 7.41 28.09 7.14
N ILE A 4 7.30 26.78 7.32
CA ILE A 4 6.52 25.91 6.46
C ILE A 4 5.11 25.83 7.07
N GLU A 5 4.20 26.69 6.61
CA GLU A 5 2.79 26.78 7.06
C GLU A 5 1.94 25.51 6.81
N GLY A 6 2.55 24.39 6.40
CA GLY A 6 1.88 23.10 6.19
C GLY A 6 2.08 22.06 7.28
N LEU A 7 2.99 22.27 8.24
CA LEU A 7 3.35 21.27 9.27
C LEU A 7 2.42 21.25 10.50
N ASN A 8 1.52 22.23 10.64
CA ASN A 8 0.68 22.38 11.83
C ASN A 8 -0.54 21.45 11.90
N ASP A 9 -0.82 20.65 10.87
CA ASP A 9 -1.94 19.71 10.89
C ASP A 9 -1.50 18.32 10.40
N ALA A 10 -1.21 17.40 11.30
CA ALA A 10 -1.19 15.97 11.00
C ALA A 10 -2.64 15.46 10.84
N SER A 11 -3.41 16.08 9.95
CA SER A 11 -4.82 15.74 9.73
C SER A 11 -4.96 14.68 8.64
N PHE A 12 -5.87 13.72 8.84
CA PHE A 12 -6.21 12.68 7.86
C PHE A 12 -6.95 13.23 6.62
N GLN A 13 -6.96 14.56 6.42
CA GLN A 13 -7.52 15.20 5.24
C GLN A 13 -6.67 14.94 3.98
N GLY A 14 -5.37 14.66 4.16
CA GLY A 14 -4.44 14.25 3.11
C GLY A 14 -4.29 15.23 1.93
N ASP A 15 -3.89 14.73 0.76
CA ASP A 15 -3.77 15.52 -0.47
C ASP A 15 -5.17 15.90 -1.01
N THR A 16 -5.49 17.20 -0.98
CA THR A 16 -6.80 17.72 -1.42
C THR A 16 -7.13 17.40 -2.87
N ARG A 17 -6.15 17.13 -3.73
CA ARG A 17 -6.39 16.73 -5.14
C ARG A 17 -7.16 15.43 -5.24
N TRP A 18 -6.98 14.53 -4.28
CA TRP A 18 -7.69 13.26 -4.22
C TRP A 18 -9.16 13.50 -3.88
N ALA A 19 -9.45 14.27 -2.82
CA ALA A 19 -10.84 14.57 -2.43
C ALA A 19 -11.59 15.42 -3.46
N ARG A 20 -10.90 16.33 -4.16
CA ARG A 20 -11.49 17.15 -5.24
C ARG A 20 -11.87 16.32 -6.47
N THR A 21 -11.16 15.22 -6.74
CA THR A 21 -11.47 14.34 -7.87
C THR A 21 -12.75 13.54 -7.63
N ALA A 22 -12.87 12.94 -6.44
CA ALA A 22 -14.07 12.27 -5.99
C ALA A 22 -14.08 12.18 -4.45
N LYS A 23 -15.27 12.17 -3.85
CA LYS A 23 -15.39 12.08 -2.37
C LYS A 23 -14.72 10.82 -1.82
N TRP A 24 -14.88 9.68 -2.50
CA TRP A 24 -14.35 8.40 -2.03
C TRP A 24 -12.82 8.30 -2.12
N THR A 25 -12.18 8.97 -3.08
CA THR A 25 -10.71 9.00 -3.18
C THR A 25 -10.06 9.81 -2.06
N GLY A 26 -10.83 10.68 -1.38
CA GLY A 26 -10.38 11.37 -0.16
C GLY A 26 -10.10 10.44 1.03
N TYR A 27 -10.61 9.20 1.03
CA TYR A 27 -10.35 8.22 2.09
C TYR A 27 -9.02 7.48 1.93
N GLY A 28 -8.20 7.79 0.92
CA GLY A 28 -6.90 7.15 0.71
C GLY A 28 -6.01 7.04 1.96
N PRO A 29 -5.82 8.12 2.76
CA PRO A 29 -5.05 8.05 4.00
C PRO A 29 -5.59 7.03 5.01
N TRP A 30 -6.92 6.90 5.12
CA TRP A 30 -7.56 5.95 6.02
C TRP A 30 -7.37 4.52 5.55
N VAL A 31 -7.50 4.26 4.25
CA VAL A 31 -7.26 2.92 3.70
C VAL A 31 -5.81 2.49 3.93
N VAL A 32 -4.85 3.39 3.71
CA VAL A 32 -3.43 3.09 3.96
C VAL A 32 -3.15 2.87 5.46
N LEU A 33 -3.81 3.60 6.36
CA LEU A 33 -3.73 3.35 7.80
C LEU A 33 -4.25 1.95 8.15
N VAL A 34 -5.41 1.57 7.62
CA VAL A 34 -5.99 0.24 7.85
C VAL A 34 -5.05 -0.86 7.36
N ILE A 35 -4.44 -0.69 6.17
CA ILE A 35 -3.40 -1.60 5.66
C ILE A 35 -2.22 -1.68 6.63
N GLY A 36 -1.76 -0.54 7.16
CA GLY A 36 -0.69 -0.50 8.15
C GLY A 36 -1.02 -1.30 9.41
N ILE A 37 -2.21 -1.10 9.98
CA ILE A 37 -2.67 -1.84 11.17
C ILE A 37 -2.83 -3.34 10.85
N LEU A 38 -3.43 -3.69 9.72
CA LEU A 38 -3.61 -5.09 9.32
C LEU A 38 -2.26 -5.80 9.14
N SER A 39 -1.28 -5.15 8.51
CA SER A 39 0.05 -5.74 8.36
C SER A 39 0.74 -6.00 9.71
N MET A 40 0.54 -5.14 10.73
CA MET A 40 1.03 -5.42 12.09
C MET A 40 0.33 -6.62 12.73
N ILE A 41 -0.99 -6.73 12.54
CA ILE A 41 -1.78 -7.86 13.03
C ILE A 41 -1.36 -9.17 12.34
N GLU A 42 -1.15 -9.15 11.03
CA GLU A 42 -0.65 -10.28 10.24
C GLU A 42 0.72 -10.74 10.72
N ILE A 43 1.66 -9.83 10.98
CA ILE A 43 2.99 -10.15 11.55
C ILE A 43 2.85 -10.82 12.92
N ALA A 44 1.96 -10.31 13.78
CA ALA A 44 1.74 -10.89 15.10
C ALA A 44 1.16 -12.31 15.00
N PHE A 45 0.16 -12.54 14.14
CA PHE A 45 -0.35 -13.89 13.88
C PHE A 45 0.71 -14.79 13.26
N GLY A 46 1.58 -14.26 12.40
CA GLY A 46 2.70 -15.00 11.83
C GLY A 46 3.70 -15.48 12.87
N ALA A 47 4.03 -14.64 13.84
CA ALA A 47 4.87 -15.04 14.97
C ALA A 47 4.20 -16.14 15.81
N VAL A 48 2.89 -16.00 16.08
CA VAL A 48 2.11 -17.03 16.79
C VAL A 48 2.09 -18.34 16.02
N TRP A 49 1.86 -18.30 14.72
CA TRP A 49 1.88 -19.47 13.85
C TRP A 49 3.24 -20.18 13.89
N ILE A 50 4.33 -19.45 13.69
CA ILE A 50 5.70 -19.97 13.75
C ILE A 50 5.99 -20.62 15.11
N SER A 51 5.55 -19.99 16.20
CA SER A 51 5.72 -20.55 17.55
C SER A 51 4.92 -21.83 17.81
N SER A 52 3.89 -22.10 16.98
CA SER A 52 3.05 -23.30 17.08
C SER A 52 3.55 -24.48 16.25
N LEU A 53 4.60 -24.30 15.45
CA LEU A 53 5.13 -25.34 14.57
C LEU A 53 5.77 -26.47 15.40
N LYS A 54 5.58 -27.70 14.94
CA LYS A 54 6.18 -28.90 15.56
C LYS A 54 7.41 -29.40 14.79
N THR A 55 7.65 -28.84 13.61
CA THR A 55 8.80 -29.13 12.76
C THR A 55 9.90 -28.10 12.95
N GLU A 56 11.14 -28.47 12.64
CA GLU A 56 12.26 -27.53 12.50
C GLU A 56 11.90 -26.40 11.53
N LEU A 57 12.21 -25.16 11.92
CA LEU A 57 11.90 -23.97 11.15
C LEU A 57 12.73 -23.95 9.86
N ASN A 58 12.06 -23.93 8.71
CA ASN A 58 12.72 -23.67 7.43
C ASN A 58 12.38 -22.26 6.91
N PHE A 59 13.17 -21.77 5.94
CA PHE A 59 12.97 -20.43 5.41
C PHE A 59 11.59 -20.25 4.76
N ALA A 60 11.08 -21.27 4.08
CA ALA A 60 9.77 -21.24 3.41
C ALA A 60 8.64 -20.96 4.42
N GLN A 61 8.72 -21.52 5.63
CA GLN A 61 7.78 -21.31 6.73
C GLN A 61 7.75 -19.87 7.27
N VAL A 62 8.73 -19.03 6.92
CA VAL A 62 8.82 -17.63 7.40
C VAL A 62 8.34 -16.64 6.34
N ILE A 63 8.46 -16.98 5.05
CA ILE A 63 8.16 -16.06 3.93
C ILE A 63 6.75 -15.50 4.06
N GLN A 64 5.76 -16.37 4.21
CA GLN A 64 4.37 -15.96 4.24
C GLN A 64 3.94 -15.32 5.54
N PRO A 65 4.22 -15.94 6.70
CA PRO A 65 3.75 -15.36 7.94
C PRO A 65 4.47 -14.07 8.33
N LEU A 66 5.68 -13.84 7.82
CA LEU A 66 6.49 -12.70 8.23
C LEU A 66 6.92 -11.80 7.09
N ILE A 67 7.47 -12.34 6.00
CA ILE A 67 8.05 -11.52 4.93
C ILE A 67 6.94 -10.81 4.14
N VAL A 68 5.88 -11.51 3.74
CA VAL A 68 4.79 -10.88 2.94
C VAL A 68 4.06 -9.78 3.72
N PRO A 69 3.61 -9.99 4.97
CA PRO A 69 3.11 -8.92 5.83
C PRO A 69 4.14 -7.82 6.08
N GLY A 70 5.42 -8.18 6.23
CA GLY A 70 6.52 -7.23 6.39
C GLY A 70 6.65 -6.28 5.19
N LEU A 71 6.59 -6.81 3.96
CA LEU A 71 6.60 -5.99 2.74
C LEU A 71 5.39 -5.04 2.69
N SER A 72 4.23 -5.50 3.16
CA SER A 72 3.04 -4.64 3.29
C SER A 72 3.26 -3.50 4.26
N PHE A 73 3.80 -3.80 5.44
CA PHE A 73 4.10 -2.82 6.46
C PHE A 73 5.11 -1.77 5.98
N PHE A 74 6.21 -2.22 5.35
CA PHE A 74 7.22 -1.34 4.77
C PHE A 74 6.72 -0.51 3.59
N ASN A 75 5.68 -0.96 2.89
CA ASN A 75 5.00 -0.14 1.87
C ASN A 75 3.98 0.84 2.49
N ALA A 76 3.29 0.44 3.56
CA ALA A 76 2.27 1.25 4.22
C ALA A 76 2.86 2.48 4.92
N ILE A 77 4.05 2.37 5.55
CA ILE A 77 4.67 3.50 6.26
C ILE A 77 5.01 4.68 5.33
N PRO A 78 5.80 4.51 4.25
CA PRO A 78 6.09 5.60 3.32
C PRO A 78 4.82 6.11 2.63
N SER A 79 3.87 5.22 2.32
CA SER A 79 2.59 5.61 1.73
C SER A 79 1.78 6.51 2.67
N LEU A 80 1.74 6.19 3.97
CA LEU A 80 1.08 7.00 4.99
C LEU A 80 1.80 8.34 5.17
N HIS A 81 3.13 8.34 5.16
CA HIS A 81 3.92 9.57 5.17
C HIS A 81 3.58 10.47 3.97
N LEU A 82 3.51 9.91 2.75
CA LEU A 82 3.14 10.67 1.55
C LEU A 82 1.71 11.19 1.59
N HIS A 83 0.78 10.40 2.14
CA HIS A 83 -0.63 10.77 2.24
C HIS A 83 -0.92 11.81 3.33
N VAL A 84 -0.32 11.70 4.51
CA VAL A 84 -0.68 12.48 5.72
C VAL A 84 0.33 13.58 6.01
N LEU A 85 1.63 13.27 5.95
CA LEU A 85 2.70 14.18 6.40
C LEU A 85 3.20 15.07 5.27
N ALA A 86 3.65 14.47 4.17
CA ALA A 86 4.15 15.22 3.02
C ALA A 86 3.02 15.80 2.17
N ARG A 87 1.83 15.17 2.15
CA ARG A 87 0.66 15.54 1.32
C ARG A 87 0.97 15.71 -0.18
N VAL A 88 2.06 15.12 -0.65
CA VAL A 88 2.47 15.07 -2.04
C VAL A 88 2.45 13.62 -2.45
N ASN A 89 1.26 13.03 -2.56
CA ASN A 89 1.17 11.65 -3.03
C ASN A 89 1.05 11.59 -4.57
N PRO A 90 2.14 11.27 -5.29
CA PRO A 90 2.08 11.06 -6.73
C PRO A 90 1.20 9.83 -7.06
N PRO A 91 0.06 10.02 -7.76
CA PRO A 91 -0.89 8.94 -8.00
C PRO A 91 -0.31 7.81 -8.87
N ARG A 92 0.72 8.09 -9.68
CA ARG A 92 1.44 7.06 -10.44
C ARG A 92 2.20 6.08 -9.53
N LEU A 93 2.90 6.58 -8.51
CA LEU A 93 3.63 5.71 -7.58
C LEU A 93 2.65 4.94 -6.70
N ALA A 94 1.63 5.62 -6.16
CA ALA A 94 0.57 4.96 -5.39
C ALA A 94 -0.11 3.83 -6.19
N LEU A 95 -0.39 4.06 -7.47
CA LEU A 95 -0.96 3.06 -8.37
C LEU A 95 -0.03 1.86 -8.54
N TRP A 96 1.25 2.10 -8.89
CA TRP A 96 2.21 1.01 -9.12
C TRP A 96 2.44 0.16 -7.87
N PHE A 97 2.75 0.78 -6.73
CA PHE A 97 3.00 0.04 -5.49
C PHE A 97 1.77 -0.72 -5.00
N SER A 98 0.59 -0.07 -5.02
CA SER A 98 -0.64 -0.72 -4.55
C SER A 98 -1.06 -1.86 -5.48
N THR A 99 -0.90 -1.70 -6.80
CA THR A 99 -1.22 -2.78 -7.75
C THR A 99 -0.28 -3.96 -7.57
N THR A 100 1.02 -3.73 -7.45
CA THR A 100 2.01 -4.79 -7.22
C THR A 100 1.71 -5.55 -5.92
N MET A 101 1.46 -4.85 -4.82
CA MET A 101 1.13 -5.49 -3.54
C MET A 101 -0.19 -6.25 -3.59
N SER A 102 -1.22 -5.69 -4.24
CA SER A 102 -2.51 -6.37 -4.42
C SER A 102 -2.34 -7.70 -5.17
N VAL A 103 -1.62 -7.68 -6.30
CA VAL A 103 -1.37 -8.88 -7.10
C VAL A 103 -0.55 -9.91 -6.32
N LEU A 104 0.53 -9.49 -5.64
CA LEU A 104 1.36 -10.40 -4.85
C LEU A 104 0.56 -11.09 -3.75
N MET A 105 -0.22 -10.33 -2.96
CA MET A 105 -1.03 -10.89 -1.88
C MET A 105 -2.18 -11.76 -2.37
N PHE A 106 -2.83 -11.37 -3.47
CA PHE A 106 -3.92 -12.13 -4.07
C PHE A 106 -3.43 -13.46 -4.64
N ILE A 107 -2.36 -13.45 -5.43
CA ILE A 107 -1.76 -14.67 -5.98
C ILE A 107 -1.29 -15.57 -4.82
N SER A 108 -0.62 -14.99 -3.83
CA SER A 108 -0.16 -15.71 -2.65
C SER A 108 -1.31 -16.45 -1.95
N SER A 109 -2.36 -15.72 -1.55
CA SER A 109 -3.52 -16.31 -0.87
C SER A 109 -4.21 -17.42 -1.68
N ILE A 110 -4.30 -17.28 -3.01
CA ILE A 110 -4.83 -18.35 -3.88
C ILE A 110 -3.91 -19.58 -3.86
N PHE A 111 -2.59 -19.41 -3.96
CA PHE A 111 -1.67 -20.54 -3.90
C PHE A 111 -1.78 -21.28 -2.56
N PHE A 112 -1.99 -20.59 -1.43
CA PHE A 112 -2.17 -21.23 -0.13
C PHE A 112 -3.48 -21.99 0.00
N LEU A 113 -4.58 -21.36 -0.41
CA LEU A 113 -5.87 -22.04 -0.45
C LEU A 113 -5.77 -23.28 -1.35
N GLY A 114 -5.22 -23.14 -2.56
CA GLY A 114 -5.08 -24.26 -3.49
C GLY A 114 -4.14 -25.37 -3.02
N ALA A 115 -3.03 -25.03 -2.37
CA ALA A 115 -2.03 -26.01 -1.93
C ALA A 115 -2.41 -26.74 -0.63
N CYS A 116 -3.24 -26.13 0.22
CA CYS A 116 -3.70 -26.73 1.48
C CYS A 116 -5.15 -27.26 1.41
N VAL A 117 -5.86 -27.08 0.30
CA VAL A 117 -7.17 -27.70 0.04
C VAL A 117 -6.96 -29.07 -0.62
N GLY A 118 -7.21 -30.13 0.16
CA GLY A 118 -7.14 -31.52 -0.28
C GLY A 118 -6.08 -32.33 0.47
N ASN A 119 -6.51 -33.47 1.02
CA ASN A 119 -5.70 -34.29 1.93
C ASN A 119 -4.63 -35.17 1.24
N ASN A 120 -4.47 -35.05 -0.09
CA ASN A 120 -3.75 -36.02 -0.92
C ASN A 120 -2.53 -35.42 -1.67
N GLY A 121 -2.18 -34.16 -1.45
CA GLY A 121 -0.97 -33.59 -2.03
C GLY A 121 0.27 -33.93 -1.18
N HIS A 122 1.30 -34.49 -1.81
CA HIS A 122 2.63 -34.64 -1.20
C HIS A 122 3.62 -33.60 -1.73
N GLY A 123 3.09 -32.46 -2.19
CA GLY A 123 3.90 -31.39 -2.77
C GLY A 123 4.78 -30.69 -1.73
N PRO A 124 5.91 -30.09 -2.16
CA PRO A 124 6.83 -29.40 -1.26
C PRO A 124 6.15 -28.25 -0.49
N VAL A 125 5.20 -27.54 -1.10
CA VAL A 125 4.41 -26.48 -0.43
C VAL A 125 3.55 -27.07 0.69
N GLN A 126 2.87 -28.19 0.46
CA GLN A 126 2.01 -28.80 1.49
C GLN A 126 2.81 -29.34 2.67
N ARG A 127 4.00 -29.88 2.41
CA ARG A 127 4.89 -30.36 3.48
C ARG A 127 5.48 -29.21 4.29
N ASN A 128 5.83 -28.11 3.62
CA ASN A 128 6.60 -27.04 4.26
C ASN A 128 5.72 -25.94 4.84
N GLU A 129 4.54 -25.65 4.30
CA GLU A 129 3.79 -24.44 4.63
C GLU A 129 2.36 -24.70 5.14
N CYS A 130 1.77 -25.87 4.85
CA CYS A 130 0.42 -26.20 5.32
C CYS A 130 0.42 -26.75 6.77
N PRO A 131 -0.64 -26.49 7.56
CA PRO A 131 -0.79 -27.03 8.91
C PRO A 131 -0.66 -28.54 9.04
N SER A 132 -1.17 -29.28 8.05
CA SER A 132 -1.09 -30.75 8.01
C SER A 132 0.36 -31.26 7.88
N GLY A 133 1.25 -30.48 7.23
CA GLY A 133 2.65 -30.85 7.03
C GLY A 133 3.58 -30.37 8.15
N THR A 134 3.27 -29.22 8.76
CA THR A 134 4.13 -28.56 9.76
C THR A 134 3.69 -28.79 11.21
N GLY A 135 2.46 -29.30 11.40
CA GLY A 135 1.85 -29.51 12.71
C GLY A 135 1.43 -28.23 13.43
N GLY A 136 1.40 -27.08 12.74
CA GLY A 136 0.99 -25.79 13.30
C GLY A 136 -0.53 -25.65 13.51
N ASN A 137 -0.94 -24.63 14.27
CA ASN A 137 -2.35 -24.34 14.62
C ASN A 137 -3.22 -23.87 13.45
N GLN A 138 -3.96 -24.78 12.80
CA GLN A 138 -4.73 -24.51 11.58
C GLN A 138 -5.59 -23.24 11.63
N THR A 139 -6.23 -22.95 12.76
CA THR A 139 -7.07 -21.75 12.92
C THR A 139 -6.28 -20.46 12.71
N VAL A 140 -5.04 -20.39 13.21
CA VAL A 140 -4.19 -19.21 13.03
C VAL A 140 -3.81 -19.07 11.56
N TRP A 141 -3.47 -20.18 10.90
CA TRP A 141 -3.15 -20.18 9.48
C TRP A 141 -4.33 -19.72 8.61
N ASP A 142 -5.54 -20.22 8.87
CA ASP A 142 -6.76 -19.81 8.15
C ASP A 142 -7.02 -18.31 8.30
N VAL A 143 -6.87 -17.77 9.52
CA VAL A 143 -7.00 -16.33 9.79
C VAL A 143 -5.96 -15.52 9.01
N MET A 144 -4.71 -15.98 8.95
CA MET A 144 -3.65 -15.29 8.21
C MET A 144 -3.92 -15.25 6.70
N VAL A 145 -4.35 -16.36 6.11
CA VAL A 145 -4.70 -16.41 4.68
C VAL A 145 -5.89 -15.48 4.40
N ALA A 146 -6.89 -15.45 5.28
CA ALA A 146 -8.02 -14.54 5.15
C ALA A 146 -7.60 -13.07 5.24
N LEU A 147 -6.74 -12.72 6.20
CA LEU A 147 -6.21 -11.36 6.35
C LEU A 147 -5.41 -10.93 5.12
N GLN A 148 -4.58 -11.82 4.57
CA GLN A 148 -3.81 -11.54 3.35
C GLN A 148 -4.73 -11.25 2.15
N PHE A 149 -5.87 -11.95 2.06
CA PHE A 149 -6.89 -11.66 1.04
C PHE A 149 -7.55 -10.29 1.25
N VAL A 150 -7.88 -9.93 2.50
CA VAL A 150 -8.41 -8.59 2.84
C VAL A 150 -7.39 -7.50 2.48
N SER A 151 -6.12 -7.70 2.83
CA SER A 151 -5.03 -6.78 2.48
C SER A 151 -4.88 -6.63 0.96
N ALA A 152 -5.02 -7.72 0.18
CA ALA A 152 -5.03 -7.67 -1.28
C ALA A 152 -6.16 -6.79 -1.84
N VAL A 153 -7.36 -6.90 -1.26
CA VAL A 153 -8.54 -6.10 -1.63
C VAL A 153 -8.33 -4.62 -1.28
N LEU A 154 -7.78 -4.32 -0.10
CA LEU A 154 -7.51 -2.93 0.29
C LEU A 154 -6.47 -2.27 -0.61
N TYR A 155 -5.42 -3.01 -1.01
CA TYR A 155 -4.47 -2.52 -2.01
C TYR A 155 -5.11 -2.34 -3.39
N ALA A 156 -6.04 -3.21 -3.80
CA ALA A 156 -6.81 -3.02 -5.04
C ALA A 156 -7.67 -1.75 -4.99
N ILE A 157 -8.30 -1.48 -3.85
CA ILE A 157 -9.07 -0.25 -3.61
C ILE A 157 -8.16 0.98 -3.74
N MET A 158 -6.97 0.97 -3.11
CA MET A 158 -6.01 2.07 -3.25
C MET A 158 -5.51 2.26 -4.69
N SER A 159 -5.27 1.16 -5.41
CA SER A 159 -4.95 1.18 -6.83
C SER A 159 -6.07 1.84 -7.64
N ALA A 160 -7.32 1.47 -7.41
CA ALA A 160 -8.47 2.08 -8.07
C ALA A 160 -8.61 3.59 -7.77
N MET A 161 -8.37 3.99 -6.51
CA MET A 161 -8.36 5.41 -6.13
C MET A 161 -7.27 6.18 -6.89
N ALA A 162 -6.04 5.65 -6.86
CA ALA A 162 -4.88 6.24 -7.52
C ALA A 162 -5.07 6.34 -9.04
N TRP A 163 -5.64 5.31 -9.67
CA TRP A 163 -6.00 5.29 -11.08
C TRP A 163 -6.98 6.41 -11.42
N ARG A 164 -8.03 6.58 -10.61
CA ARG A 164 -9.04 7.61 -10.83
C ARG A 164 -8.44 9.02 -10.77
N VAL A 165 -7.61 9.28 -9.76
CA VAL A 165 -6.91 10.56 -9.60
C VAL A 165 -5.92 10.79 -10.74
N LYS A 166 -5.14 9.76 -11.12
CA LYS A 166 -4.21 9.83 -12.26
C LYS A 166 -4.95 10.25 -13.54
N ARG A 167 -6.04 9.56 -13.89
CA ARG A 167 -6.82 9.89 -15.10
C ARG A 167 -7.42 11.29 -15.07
N ALA A 168 -7.88 11.75 -13.90
CA ALA A 168 -8.44 13.09 -13.78
C ALA A 168 -7.38 14.18 -13.97
N LEU A 169 -6.17 13.97 -13.43
CA LEU A 169 -5.06 14.89 -13.63
C LEU A 169 -4.56 14.89 -15.08
N GLU A 170 -4.40 13.70 -15.69
CA GLU A 170 -4.00 13.58 -17.10
C GLU A 170 -5.01 14.26 -18.03
N ALA A 171 -6.31 14.04 -17.81
CA ALA A 171 -7.36 14.72 -18.60
C ALA A 171 -7.37 16.24 -18.40
N LYS A 172 -7.00 16.74 -17.21
CA LYS A 172 -6.86 18.18 -16.96
C LYS A 172 -5.64 18.73 -17.70
N ASP A 173 -4.50 18.04 -17.62
CA ASP A 173 -3.27 18.43 -18.32
C ASP A 173 -3.48 18.44 -19.85
N GLU A 174 -4.23 17.49 -20.41
CA GLU A 174 -4.61 17.45 -21.83
C GLU A 174 -5.48 18.65 -22.24
N ARG A 175 -6.47 19.04 -21.41
CA ARG A 175 -7.32 20.22 -21.67
C ARG A 175 -6.54 21.52 -21.61
N ILE A 176 -5.58 21.61 -20.69
CA ILE A 176 -4.65 22.74 -20.60
C ILE A 176 -3.77 22.79 -21.85
N ALA A 177 -3.21 21.66 -22.28
CA ALA A 177 -2.39 21.58 -23.49
C ALA A 177 -3.18 21.93 -24.77
N ALA A 178 -4.46 21.56 -24.82
CA ALA A 178 -5.38 21.91 -25.90
C ALA A 178 -5.87 23.38 -25.85
N GLY A 179 -5.48 24.15 -24.82
CA GLY A 179 -5.90 25.54 -24.63
C GLY A 179 -7.37 25.72 -24.23
N LEU A 180 -8.06 24.64 -23.84
CA LEU A 180 -9.48 24.62 -23.46
C LEU A 180 -9.70 25.06 -22.01
N GLU A 181 -8.67 24.98 -21.17
CA GLU A 181 -8.70 25.39 -19.77
C GLU A 181 -7.50 26.30 -19.50
N MET A 182 -7.76 27.59 -19.26
CA MET A 182 -6.72 28.57 -18.93
C MET A 182 -6.25 28.33 -17.50
N VAL A 183 -5.01 27.89 -17.32
CA VAL A 183 -4.34 27.96 -16.00
C VAL A 183 -4.28 29.43 -15.61
N SER A 184 -4.86 29.82 -14.46
CA SER A 184 -4.78 31.21 -14.01
C SER A 184 -3.30 31.62 -13.94
N GLN A 185 -2.97 32.83 -14.40
CA GLN A 185 -1.57 33.33 -14.40
C GLN A 185 -0.91 33.17 -13.02
N GLU A 186 -1.69 33.35 -11.96
CA GLU A 186 -1.32 33.15 -10.56
C GLU A 186 -0.79 31.74 -10.25
N GLU A 187 -1.41 30.70 -10.82
CA GLU A 187 -1.01 29.31 -10.57
C GLU A 187 0.21 28.90 -11.43
N LYS A 188 0.40 29.58 -12.57
CA LYS A 188 1.62 29.45 -13.39
C LYS A 188 2.81 30.13 -12.71
N GLU A 189 2.61 31.33 -12.17
CA GLU A 189 3.61 32.08 -11.39
C GLU A 189 3.98 31.36 -10.09
N ARG A 190 3.02 30.74 -9.38
CA ARG A 190 3.31 29.94 -8.18
C ARG A 190 4.14 28.70 -8.49
N ARG A 191 3.88 28.01 -9.60
CA ARG A 191 4.70 26.86 -10.02
C ARG A 191 6.10 27.28 -10.43
N GLU A 192 6.24 28.43 -11.09
CA GLU A 192 7.56 28.98 -11.43
C GLU A 192 8.33 29.47 -10.21
N SER A 193 7.67 30.08 -9.21
CA SER A 193 8.33 30.50 -7.98
C SER A 193 8.81 29.29 -7.17
N GLU A 194 7.97 28.26 -7.00
CA GLU A 194 8.34 27.00 -6.33
C GLU A 194 9.44 26.24 -7.08
N ALA A 195 9.48 26.32 -8.41
CA ALA A 195 10.56 25.73 -9.20
C ALA A 195 11.87 26.52 -9.02
N ARG A 196 11.82 27.86 -9.02
CA ARG A 196 12.98 28.73 -8.79
C ARG A 196 13.55 28.56 -7.39
N GLU A 197 12.71 28.39 -6.37
CA GLU A 197 13.16 28.09 -5.00
C GLU A 197 13.85 26.74 -4.91
N ARG A 198 13.28 25.70 -5.54
CA ARG A 198 13.95 24.38 -5.63
C ARG A 198 15.31 24.45 -6.31
N TRP A 199 15.43 25.24 -7.38
CA TRP A 199 16.72 25.47 -8.05
C TRP A 199 17.73 26.22 -7.19
N ARG A 200 17.29 27.23 -6.42
CA ARG A 200 18.17 27.95 -5.47
C ARG A 200 18.69 27.04 -4.37
N HIS A 201 17.87 26.13 -3.84
CA HIS A 201 18.30 25.18 -2.83
C HIS A 201 19.29 24.12 -3.36
N LEU A 202 19.24 23.80 -4.66
CA LEU A 202 20.19 22.88 -5.31
C LEU A 202 21.51 23.55 -5.72
N GLN A 203 21.54 24.88 -5.90
CA GLN A 203 22.76 25.63 -6.21
C GLN A 203 23.51 26.12 -4.95
N ALA A 204 22.87 26.11 -3.79
CA ALA A 204 23.43 26.59 -2.52
C ALA A 204 24.06 25.47 -1.64
N GLY A 205 24.11 24.23 -2.15
CA GLY A 205 24.83 23.10 -1.56
C GLY A 205 25.86 22.57 -2.55
#